data_AF-A0A2K5S2I1-F1
#
_entry.id   AF-A0A2K5S2I1-F1
#
_cell.length_a   1.000
_cell.length_b   1.000
_cell.length_c   1.000
_cell.angle_alpha   90.00
_cell.angle_beta   90.00
_cell.angle_gamma   90.00
#
_symmetry.space_group_name_H-M   'P 1'
#
loop_
_entity.id
_entity.type
_entity.pdbx_description
1 polymer ?
#
loop_
_entity_poly.entity_id
_entity_poly.type
_entity_poly.pdbx_seq_one_letter_code
_entity_poly.pdbx_strand_id
1 'polypeptide(L)'
;MLSRIVLSAAATAAPSLKNAAFLGPGVLQTTRTFHTGQPHLAPVPPLPEYGGKVRHGLIPEEFFQYLYPKTGVTGPYVLGAGLILYALSKEIYVITGETVTGLVTIGIYIFGIKKFGPSVAAFADKLNENNIALTMEVSYRQRLHMVYKEVKNRLDYHISVQNMMRRKEQEHMINWVEKHVVQSISAQQEKETIAKCIADLKLLAKKAQAQPVM
;
A
#
# COMPACT_ATOMS: atom_id res chain seq x y z
N MET A 1 -36.24 26.55 43.15
CA MET A 1 -36.04 26.11 41.76
C MET A 1 -35.25 24.79 41.81
N LEU A 2 -35.79 23.69 42.34
CA LEU A 2 -36.82 22.81 41.74
C LEU A 2 -36.43 22.46 40.28
N SER A 3 -36.04 21.24 39.90
CA SER A 3 -36.30 19.95 40.52
C SER A 3 -35.44 18.84 39.89
N ARG A 4 -34.67 18.15 40.74
CA ARG A 4 -34.20 16.78 40.53
C ARG A 4 -35.35 15.81 40.76
N ILE A 5 -36.21 15.62 39.77
CA ILE A 5 -37.25 14.58 39.68
C ILE A 5 -37.41 14.45 38.16
N VAL A 6 -37.02 13.36 37.51
CA VAL A 6 -37.85 12.18 37.28
C VAL A 6 -36.93 11.00 36.98
N LEU A 7 -36.87 10.07 37.92
CA LEU A 7 -36.43 8.70 37.72
C LEU A 7 -37.60 7.82 38.20
N SER A 8 -38.66 7.67 37.40
CA SER A 8 -39.62 6.55 37.52
C SER A 8 -40.71 6.60 36.44
N ALA A 9 -40.55 5.80 35.38
CA ALA A 9 -41.59 5.18 34.56
C ALA A 9 -40.84 4.43 33.45
N ALA A 10 -40.88 3.12 33.26
CA ALA A 10 -41.85 2.13 33.68
C ALA A 10 -41.12 0.79 33.90
N ALA A 11 -41.39 0.16 35.05
CA ALA A 11 -41.16 -1.26 35.27
C ALA A 11 -42.53 -1.94 35.22
N THR A 12 -42.92 -2.47 34.06
CA THR A 12 -43.96 -3.52 33.94
C THR A 12 -43.83 -4.22 32.58
N ALA A 13 -43.24 -5.42 32.59
CA ALA A 13 -43.56 -6.60 31.76
C ALA A 13 -42.30 -7.45 31.47
N ALA A 14 -42.12 -8.51 32.24
CA ALA A 14 -41.32 -9.68 31.86
C ALA A 14 -42.17 -10.58 30.91
N PRO A 15 -41.69 -11.73 30.36
CA PRO A 15 -40.38 -12.37 30.44
C PRO A 15 -39.86 -12.92 29.08
N SER A 16 -38.71 -13.61 29.11
CA SER A 16 -38.28 -14.64 28.14
C SER A 16 -37.36 -14.23 26.98
N LEU A 17 -36.05 -14.19 27.26
CA LEU A 17 -35.08 -14.85 26.40
C LEU A 17 -34.07 -15.60 27.29
N LYS A 18 -34.49 -16.77 27.77
CA LYS A 18 -33.56 -17.76 28.32
C LYS A 18 -32.70 -18.24 27.14
N ASN A 19 -31.37 -18.16 27.28
CA ASN A 19 -30.32 -18.59 26.35
C ASN A 19 -29.73 -17.49 25.45
N ALA A 20 -29.05 -16.53 26.07
CA ALA A 20 -27.86 -15.94 25.47
C ALA A 20 -26.78 -15.94 26.54
N ALA A 21 -25.80 -16.84 26.38
CA ALA A 21 -24.63 -16.89 27.23
C ALA A 21 -23.97 -15.50 27.25
N PHE A 22 -23.66 -15.08 28.47
CA PHE A 22 -23.01 -13.84 28.83
C PHE A 22 -21.65 -13.73 28.12
N LEU A 23 -21.62 -13.14 26.92
CA LEU A 23 -20.37 -12.66 26.35
C LEU A 23 -19.99 -11.41 27.14
N GLY A 24 -19.09 -11.59 28.10
CA GLY A 24 -18.64 -10.52 28.98
C GLY A 24 -18.10 -9.30 28.21
N PRO A 25 -18.02 -8.13 28.86
CA PRO A 25 -17.57 -6.88 28.26
C PRO A 25 -16.12 -6.88 27.74
N GLY A 26 -15.40 -8.01 27.84
CA GLY A 26 -14.02 -8.17 27.39
C GLY A 26 -13.81 -8.55 25.91
N VAL A 27 -14.87 -8.79 25.12
CA VAL A 27 -14.72 -9.27 23.73
C VAL A 27 -14.72 -8.15 22.68
N LEU A 28 -15.03 -6.90 23.05
CA LEU A 28 -15.09 -5.79 22.10
C LEU A 28 -13.76 -5.05 21.86
N GLN A 29 -12.64 -5.51 22.43
CA GLN A 29 -11.37 -4.76 22.38
C GLN A 29 -10.13 -5.50 21.90
N THR A 30 -10.28 -6.61 21.17
CA THR A 30 -9.14 -7.30 20.54
C THR A 30 -9.28 -7.47 19.03
N THR A 31 -9.86 -6.48 18.35
CA THR A 31 -9.34 -6.13 17.01
C THR A 31 -8.23 -5.11 17.22
N ARG A 32 -7.10 -5.57 17.80
CA ARG A 32 -5.83 -4.87 17.56
C ARG A 32 -5.62 -5.04 16.07
N THR A 33 -5.97 -4.02 15.29
CA THR A 33 -5.57 -3.93 13.89
C THR A 33 -4.05 -3.97 13.88
N PHE A 34 -3.50 -5.18 13.82
CA PHE A 34 -2.10 -5.36 13.48
C PHE A 34 -1.96 -4.65 12.15
N HIS A 35 -1.21 -3.55 12.15
CA HIS A 35 -0.73 -2.93 10.93
C HIS A 35 0.08 -3.99 10.19
N THR A 36 -0.57 -4.76 9.31
CA THR A 36 0.09 -5.49 8.23
C THR A 36 0.46 -4.50 7.11
N GLY A 37 0.96 -3.32 7.50
CA GLY A 37 1.63 -2.40 6.60
C GLY A 37 3.10 -2.77 6.64
N GLN A 38 3.70 -3.03 5.50
CA GLN A 38 5.13 -3.30 5.43
C GLN A 38 5.88 -2.14 6.12
N PRO A 39 6.78 -2.39 7.08
CA PRO A 39 7.44 -1.32 7.83
C PRO A 39 8.25 -0.36 6.94
N HIS A 40 8.61 -0.78 5.72
CA HIS A 40 9.28 0.08 4.74
C HIS A 40 8.38 1.15 4.10
N LEU A 41 7.05 1.01 4.22
CA LEU A 41 6.06 1.97 3.72
C LEU A 41 5.66 3.01 4.79
N ALA A 42 6.25 2.91 5.99
CA ALA A 42 6.04 3.92 7.01
C ALA A 42 6.61 5.27 6.52
N PRO A 43 5.86 6.37 6.65
CA PRO A 43 6.38 7.69 6.34
C PRO A 43 7.65 7.95 7.14
N VAL A 44 8.79 8.07 6.45
CA VAL A 44 10.07 8.41 7.07
C VAL A 44 9.95 9.82 7.65
N PRO A 45 10.43 10.08 8.87
CA PRO A 45 10.43 11.44 9.41
C PRO A 45 11.17 12.38 8.44
N PRO A 46 10.68 13.61 8.26
CA PRO A 46 11.35 14.57 7.40
C PRO A 46 12.78 14.82 7.92
N LEU A 47 13.74 14.94 7.00
CA LEU A 47 15.10 15.31 7.36
C LEU A 47 15.09 16.71 7.99
N PRO A 48 15.96 16.97 8.99
CA PRO A 48 16.13 18.31 9.53
C PRO A 48 16.57 19.27 8.42
N GLU A 49 15.99 20.46 8.39
CA GLU A 49 16.22 21.47 7.34
C GLU A 49 17.66 21.99 7.33
N TYR A 50 18.27 22.09 8.51
CA TYR A 50 19.66 22.53 8.67
C TYR A 50 20.52 21.44 9.31
N GLY A 51 21.67 21.18 8.69
CA GLY A 51 22.70 20.32 9.25
C GLY A 51 23.51 21.01 10.36
N GLY A 52 24.34 20.22 11.06
CA GLY A 52 25.28 20.74 12.05
C GLY A 52 26.27 21.71 11.42
N LYS A 53 26.57 22.81 12.14
CA LYS A 53 27.51 23.83 11.66
C LYS A 53 28.95 23.31 11.71
N VAL A 54 29.70 23.52 10.63
CA VAL A 54 31.11 23.12 10.51
C VAL A 54 31.99 24.33 10.26
N ARG A 55 33.09 24.46 11.01
CA ARG A 55 34.14 25.46 10.78
C ARG A 55 35.28 24.85 9.96
N HIS A 56 35.87 25.67 9.08
CA HIS A 56 37.00 25.28 8.22
C HIS A 56 36.75 24.06 7.31
N GLY A 57 35.49 23.68 7.09
CA GLY A 57 35.09 22.58 6.22
C GLY A 57 35.23 21.16 6.83
N LEU A 58 36.06 20.98 7.86
CA LEU A 58 36.30 19.66 8.47
C LEU A 58 35.83 19.55 9.93
N ILE A 59 35.94 20.63 10.71
CA ILE A 59 35.81 20.55 12.18
C ILE A 59 34.42 21.03 12.60
N PRO A 60 33.58 20.19 13.23
CA PRO A 60 32.24 20.58 13.66
C PRO A 60 32.28 21.64 14.76
N GLU A 61 31.28 22.52 14.81
CA GLU A 61 31.12 23.53 15.87
C GLU A 61 31.03 22.88 17.26
N GLU A 62 30.50 21.67 17.35
CA GLU A 62 30.42 20.89 18.59
C GLU A 62 31.78 20.71 19.29
N PHE A 63 32.86 20.55 18.50
CA PHE A 63 34.22 20.45 19.03
C PHE A 63 34.68 21.77 19.67
N PHE A 64 34.32 22.91 19.06
CA PHE A 64 34.62 24.23 19.59
C PHE A 64 33.81 24.50 20.87
N GLN A 65 32.52 24.16 20.87
CA GLN A 65 31.65 24.32 22.04
C GLN A 65 32.13 23.50 23.25
N TYR A 66 32.66 22.31 23.01
CA TYR A 66 33.26 21.49 24.06
C TYR A 66 34.46 22.19 24.74
N LEU A 67 35.26 22.93 23.97
CA LEU A 67 36.48 23.57 24.46
C LEU A 67 36.28 25.00 24.98
N TYR A 68 35.28 25.74 24.49
CA TYR A 68 34.97 27.09 24.93
C TYR A 68 34.85 27.29 26.45
N PRO A 69 34.18 26.43 27.24
CA PRO A 69 34.09 26.62 28.68
C PRO A 69 35.44 26.46 29.41
N LYS A 70 36.47 25.90 28.75
CA LYS A 70 37.77 25.63 29.37
C LYS A 70 38.86 26.59 28.90
N THR A 71 38.91 26.87 27.60
CA THR A 71 40.02 27.58 26.97
C THR A 71 39.58 28.80 26.18
N GLY A 72 38.29 29.13 26.23
CA GLY A 72 37.71 30.24 25.48
C GLY A 72 37.73 30.01 23.97
N VAL A 73 37.39 31.06 23.21
CA VAL A 73 37.23 30.98 21.75
C VAL A 73 38.54 30.70 21.02
N THR A 74 39.67 31.13 21.59
CA THR A 74 41.01 30.95 21.04
C THR A 74 41.57 29.55 21.27
N GLY A 75 41.08 28.83 22.27
CA GLY A 75 41.57 27.52 22.68
C GLY A 75 41.69 26.51 21.54
N PRO A 76 40.61 26.22 20.78
CA PRO A 76 40.65 25.28 19.65
C PRO A 76 41.66 25.67 18.56
N TYR A 77 41.84 26.98 18.33
CA TYR A 77 42.78 27.49 17.32
C TYR A 77 44.23 27.32 17.77
N VAL A 78 44.54 27.64 19.03
CA VAL A 78 45.87 27.44 19.61
C VAL A 78 46.20 25.95 19.69
N LEU A 79 45.21 25.10 20.02
CA LEU A 79 45.35 23.65 19.97
C LEU A 79 45.69 23.16 18.56
N GLY A 80 44.93 23.59 17.55
CA GLY A 80 45.18 23.21 16.16
C GLY A 80 46.56 23.65 15.66
N ALA A 81 46.95 24.91 15.89
CA ALA A 81 48.27 25.40 15.54
C ALA A 81 49.39 24.67 16.29
N GLY A 82 49.19 24.39 17.58
CA GLY A 82 50.12 23.64 18.42
C GLY A 82 50.31 22.20 17.95
N LEU A 83 49.25 21.51 17.53
CA LEU A 83 49.33 20.15 16.98
C LEU A 83 50.09 20.12 15.65
N ILE A 84 49.84 21.09 14.76
CA ILE A 84 50.58 21.19 13.49
C ILE A 84 52.06 21.42 13.75
N LEU A 85 52.39 22.38 14.63
CA LEU A 85 53.79 22.67 14.99
C LEU A 85 54.47 21.48 15.67
N TYR A 86 53.75 20.76 16.54
CA TYR A 86 54.24 19.54 17.19
C TYR A 86 54.53 18.44 16.16
N ALA A 87 53.63 18.21 15.19
CA ALA A 87 53.81 17.21 14.15
C ALA A 87 55.04 17.49 13.27
N LEU A 88 55.31 18.78 12.97
CA LEU A 88 56.50 19.21 12.25
C LEU A 88 57.78 19.07 13.11
N SER A 89 57.73 19.52 14.37
CA SER A 89 58.89 19.49 15.27
C SER A 89 59.31 18.08 15.68
N LYS A 90 58.39 17.12 15.69
CA LYS A 90 58.66 15.70 16.00
C LYS A 90 58.86 14.84 14.75
N GLU A 91 58.91 15.44 13.57
CA GLU A 91 59.04 14.75 12.28
C GLU A 91 57.97 13.66 12.06
N ILE A 92 56.83 13.76 12.76
CA ILE A 92 55.66 12.89 12.52
C ILE A 92 55.08 13.22 11.14
N TYR A 93 55.25 14.46 10.70
CA TYR A 93 54.96 14.90 9.35
C TYR A 93 56.24 15.38 8.65
N VAL A 94 56.81 14.54 7.78
CA VAL A 94 58.03 14.85 7.02
C VAL A 94 57.65 15.62 5.74
N ILE A 95 58.29 16.77 5.51
CA ILE A 95 58.04 17.60 4.32
C ILE A 95 58.79 17.00 3.13
N THR A 96 58.05 16.34 2.22
CA THR A 96 58.58 15.82 0.95
C THR A 96 57.99 16.57 -0.25
N GLY A 97 58.47 16.27 -1.46
CA GLY A 97 57.87 16.82 -2.68
C GLY A 97 56.37 16.49 -2.82
N GLU A 98 55.93 15.36 -2.26
CA GLU A 98 54.52 14.97 -2.23
C GLU A 98 53.67 15.87 -1.34
N THR A 99 54.20 16.34 -0.20
CA THR A 99 53.54 17.32 0.67
C THR A 99 53.22 18.62 -0.08
N VAL A 100 54.15 19.11 -0.89
CA VAL A 100 53.97 20.33 -1.69
C VAL A 100 52.90 20.12 -2.75
N THR A 101 52.92 18.98 -3.44
CA THR A 101 51.88 18.60 -4.41
C THR A 101 50.51 18.49 -3.73
N GLY A 102 50.45 17.86 -2.55
CA GLY A 102 49.22 17.73 -1.76
C GLY A 102 48.60 19.07 -1.37
N LEU A 103 49.41 20.06 -0.95
CA LEU A 103 48.94 21.41 -0.63
C LEU A 103 48.34 22.12 -1.86
N VAL A 104 48.96 21.97 -3.03
CA VAL A 104 48.43 22.52 -4.28
C VAL A 104 47.10 21.85 -4.64
N THR A 105 47.02 20.52 -4.54
CA THR A 105 45.78 19.76 -4.77
C THR A 105 44.67 20.20 -3.83
N ILE A 106 44.92 20.34 -2.52
CA ILE A 106 43.96 20.87 -1.55
C ILE A 106 43.50 22.28 -1.93
N GLY A 107 44.42 23.14 -2.38
CA GLY A 107 44.10 24.49 -2.85
C GLY A 107 43.12 24.49 -4.04
N ILE A 108 43.33 23.60 -5.01
CA ILE A 108 42.43 23.41 -6.16
C ILE A 108 41.05 22.93 -5.69
N TYR A 109 40.98 21.98 -4.75
CA TYR A 109 39.71 21.53 -4.18
C TYR A 109 38.97 22.66 -3.47
N ILE A 110 39.65 23.46 -2.64
CA ILE A 110 39.04 24.61 -1.96
C ILE A 110 38.52 25.63 -2.97
N PHE A 111 39.28 25.90 -4.02
CA PHE A 111 38.85 26.79 -5.10
C PHE A 111 37.62 26.25 -5.82
N GLY A 112 37.62 24.96 -6.16
CA GLY A 112 36.48 24.28 -6.79
C GLY A 112 35.21 24.36 -5.94
N ILE A 113 35.31 24.04 -4.65
CA ILE A 113 34.17 24.10 -3.72
C ILE A 113 33.67 25.55 -3.57
N LYS A 114 34.56 26.53 -3.42
CA LYS A 114 34.14 27.94 -3.29
C LYS A 114 33.53 28.49 -4.57
N LYS A 115 34.02 28.09 -5.74
CA LYS A 115 33.56 28.61 -7.03
C LYS A 115 32.30 27.93 -7.53
N PHE A 116 32.24 26.60 -7.44
CA PHE A 116 31.13 25.80 -7.97
C PHE A 116 30.12 25.36 -6.91
N GLY A 117 30.45 25.49 -5.62
CA GLY A 117 29.57 25.12 -4.51
C GLY A 117 28.16 25.71 -4.59
N PRO A 118 27.99 27.04 -4.78
CA PRO A 118 26.66 27.64 -4.88
C PRO A 118 25.84 27.10 -6.07
N SER A 119 26.49 26.82 -7.19
CA SER A 119 25.84 26.28 -8.40
C SER A 119 25.36 24.84 -8.16
N VAL A 120 26.21 24.01 -7.54
CA VAL A 120 25.88 22.61 -7.20
C VAL A 120 24.81 22.55 -6.12
N ALA A 121 24.85 23.44 -5.12
CA ALA A 121 23.82 23.54 -4.08
C ALA A 121 22.45 23.88 -4.68
N ALA A 122 22.38 24.94 -5.49
CA ALA A 122 21.15 25.33 -6.18
C ALA A 122 20.63 24.23 -7.13
N PHE A 123 21.53 23.44 -7.73
CA PHE A 123 21.13 22.28 -8.54
C PHE A 123 20.55 21.14 -7.68
N ALA A 124 21.18 20.83 -6.55
CA ALA A 124 20.68 19.82 -5.61
C ALA A 124 19.32 20.21 -5.03
N ASP A 125 19.13 21.49 -4.67
CA ASP A 125 17.86 22.01 -4.16
C ASP A 125 16.74 21.85 -5.19
N LYS A 126 17.00 22.20 -6.46
CA LYS A 126 16.04 22.00 -7.56
C LYS A 126 15.67 20.53 -7.76
N LEU A 127 16.62 19.61 -7.65
CA LEU A 127 16.32 18.18 -7.77
C LEU A 127 15.44 17.70 -6.61
N ASN A 128 15.73 18.15 -5.39
CA ASN A 128 14.95 17.82 -4.21
C ASN A 128 13.50 18.35 -4.31
N GLU A 129 13.32 19.61 -4.70
CA GLU A 129 12.01 20.22 -4.92
C GLU A 129 11.18 19.44 -5.95
N ASN A 130 11.78 19.06 -7.08
CA ASN A 130 11.10 18.26 -8.11
C ASN A 130 10.69 16.87 -7.60
N ASN A 131 11.55 16.19 -6.83
CA ASN A 131 11.22 14.90 -6.25
C ASN A 131 10.07 14.99 -5.23
N ILE A 132 10.05 16.04 -4.42
CA ILE A 132 8.97 16.29 -3.46
C ILE A 132 7.67 16.60 -4.20
N ALA A 133 7.70 17.45 -5.22
CA ALA A 133 6.53 17.75 -6.06
C ALA A 133 5.95 16.48 -6.71
N LEU A 134 6.80 15.65 -7.32
CA LEU A 134 6.38 14.38 -7.91
C LEU A 134 5.78 13.44 -6.87
N THR A 135 6.37 13.36 -5.68
CA THR A 135 5.85 12.52 -4.58
C THR A 135 4.46 13.00 -4.15
N MET A 136 4.25 14.32 -4.05
CA MET A 136 2.93 14.89 -3.74
C MET A 136 1.91 14.55 -4.84
N GLU A 137 2.27 14.67 -6.11
CA GLU A 137 1.40 14.30 -7.23
C GLU A 137 1.03 12.82 -7.22
N VAL A 138 1.99 11.93 -6.97
CA VAL A 138 1.75 10.48 -6.87
C VAL A 138 0.78 10.19 -5.73
N SER A 139 0.99 10.81 -4.56
CA SER A 139 0.10 10.63 -3.41
C SER A 139 -1.33 11.08 -3.70
N TYR A 140 -1.48 12.18 -4.44
CA TYR A 140 -2.78 12.71 -4.86
C TYR A 140 -3.48 11.76 -5.84
N ARG A 141 -2.78 11.30 -6.88
CA ARG A 141 -3.30 10.33 -7.85
C ARG A 141 -3.70 9.02 -7.17
N GLN A 142 -2.93 8.56 -6.20
CA GLN A 142 -3.24 7.35 -5.45
C GLN A 142 -4.56 7.47 -4.67
N ARG A 143 -4.82 8.62 -4.05
CA ARG A 143 -6.08 8.89 -3.35
C ARG A 143 -7.28 8.88 -4.31
N LEU A 144 -7.14 9.50 -5.48
CA LEU A 144 -8.19 9.46 -6.51
C LEU A 144 -8.43 8.05 -7.03
N HIS A 145 -7.36 7.30 -7.32
CA HIS A 145 -7.45 5.91 -7.77
C HIS A 145 -8.11 5.00 -6.72
N MET A 146 -7.86 5.23 -5.43
CA MET A 146 -8.51 4.48 -4.35
C MET A 146 -10.02 4.69 -4.37
N VAL A 147 -10.49 5.94 -4.43
CA VAL A 147 -11.92 6.25 -4.52
C VAL A 147 -12.56 5.66 -5.77
N TYR A 148 -11.89 5.82 -6.92
CA TYR A 148 -12.36 5.24 -8.18
C TYR A 148 -12.51 3.71 -8.09
N LYS A 149 -11.51 3.03 -7.49
CA LYS A 149 -11.52 1.58 -7.30
C LYS A 149 -12.65 1.14 -6.38
N GLU A 150 -12.92 1.86 -5.30
CA GLU A 150 -14.02 1.55 -4.39
C GLU A 150 -15.37 1.68 -5.08
N VAL A 151 -15.61 2.77 -5.81
CA VAL A 151 -16.85 2.98 -6.57
C VAL A 151 -17.04 1.89 -7.62
N LYS A 152 -15.98 1.58 -8.38
CA LYS A 152 -16.00 0.49 -9.36
C LYS A 152 -16.33 -0.84 -8.70
N ASN A 153 -15.73 -1.15 -7.56
CA ASN A 153 -15.96 -2.40 -6.85
C ASN A 153 -17.43 -2.55 -6.38
N ARG A 154 -18.07 -1.45 -5.96
CA ARG A 154 -19.51 -1.44 -5.64
C ARG A 154 -20.36 -1.73 -6.87
N LEU A 155 -20.05 -1.11 -7.99
CA LEU A 155 -20.78 -1.33 -9.25
C LEU A 155 -20.60 -2.76 -9.76
N ASP A 156 -19.36 -3.25 -9.81
CA ASP A 156 -19.03 -4.61 -10.22
C ASP A 156 -19.72 -5.64 -9.30
N TYR A 157 -19.85 -5.35 -8.00
CA TYR A 157 -20.63 -6.18 -7.07
C TYR A 157 -22.11 -6.26 -7.50
N HIS A 158 -22.77 -5.14 -7.79
CA HIS A 158 -24.17 -5.17 -8.24
C HIS A 158 -24.35 -5.96 -9.54
N ILE A 159 -23.45 -5.76 -10.51
CA ILE A 159 -23.47 -6.51 -11.77
C ILE A 159 -23.28 -8.01 -11.51
N SER A 160 -22.36 -8.38 -10.60
CA SER A 160 -22.11 -9.78 -10.23
C SER A 160 -23.34 -10.45 -9.61
N VAL A 161 -24.05 -9.74 -8.73
CA VAL A 161 -25.29 -10.22 -8.11
C VAL A 161 -26.37 -10.40 -9.18
N GLN A 162 -26.57 -9.42 -10.08
CA GLN A 162 -27.53 -9.55 -11.17
C GLN A 162 -27.21 -10.71 -12.11
N ASN A 163 -25.93 -10.91 -12.45
CA ASN A 163 -25.48 -12.03 -13.28
C ASN A 163 -25.69 -13.38 -12.56
N MET A 164 -25.51 -13.45 -11.24
CA MET A 164 -25.79 -14.65 -10.45
C MET A 164 -27.29 -14.98 -10.42
N MET A 165 -28.15 -13.97 -10.21
CA MET A 165 -29.61 -14.16 -10.18
C MET A 165 -30.11 -14.69 -11.53
N ARG A 166 -29.70 -14.05 -12.64
CA ARG A 166 -30.03 -14.53 -13.99
C ARG A 166 -29.56 -15.97 -14.23
N ARG A 167 -28.36 -16.33 -13.76
CA ARG A 167 -27.87 -17.72 -13.87
C ARG A 167 -28.72 -18.71 -13.07
N LYS A 168 -29.09 -18.38 -11.83
CA LYS A 168 -29.96 -19.24 -11.02
C LYS A 168 -31.35 -19.38 -11.60
N GLU A 169 -31.92 -18.32 -12.15
CA GLU A 169 -33.20 -18.36 -12.86
C GLU A 169 -33.13 -19.29 -14.08
N GLN A 170 -32.06 -19.19 -14.87
CA GLN A 170 -31.83 -20.08 -16.01
C GLN A 170 -31.67 -21.54 -15.59
N GLU A 171 -30.86 -21.83 -14.57
CA GLU A 171 -30.69 -23.20 -14.04
C GLU A 171 -32.00 -23.75 -13.48
N HIS A 172 -32.75 -22.95 -12.72
CA HIS A 172 -34.04 -23.36 -12.19
C HIS A 172 -35.04 -23.66 -13.31
N MET A 173 -35.08 -22.81 -14.34
CA MET A 173 -35.94 -23.01 -15.52
C MET A 173 -35.58 -24.31 -16.25
N ILE A 174 -34.29 -24.58 -16.49
CA ILE A 174 -33.83 -25.83 -17.14
C ILE A 174 -34.28 -27.04 -16.32
N ASN A 175 -33.99 -27.04 -15.01
CA ASN A 175 -34.36 -28.15 -14.13
C ASN A 175 -35.89 -28.33 -14.04
N TRP A 176 -36.65 -27.23 -14.04
CA TRP A 176 -38.11 -27.27 -14.02
C TRP A 176 -38.69 -27.86 -15.31
N VAL A 177 -38.16 -27.43 -16.47
CA VAL A 177 -38.54 -27.95 -17.80
C VAL A 177 -38.17 -29.42 -17.90
N GLU A 178 -36.96 -29.81 -17.52
CA GLU A 178 -36.53 -31.22 -17.52
C GLU A 178 -37.47 -32.08 -16.68
N LYS A 179 -37.78 -31.64 -15.45
CA LYS A 179 -38.68 -32.36 -14.55
C LYS A 179 -40.10 -32.47 -15.09
N HIS A 180 -40.66 -31.39 -15.63
CA HIS A 180 -42.00 -31.41 -16.23
C HIS A 180 -42.07 -32.25 -17.50
N VAL A 181 -41.04 -32.18 -18.36
CA VAL A 181 -40.95 -33.01 -19.56
C VAL A 181 -40.91 -34.48 -19.17
N VAL A 182 -40.01 -34.89 -18.26
CA VAL A 182 -39.92 -36.28 -17.76
C VAL A 182 -41.24 -36.73 -17.12
N GLN A 183 -41.92 -35.86 -16.37
CA GLN A 183 -43.21 -36.19 -15.74
C GLN A 183 -44.36 -36.29 -16.75
N SER A 184 -44.34 -35.49 -17.82
CA SER A 184 -45.34 -35.53 -18.89
C SER A 184 -45.19 -36.74 -19.81
N ILE A 185 -43.96 -37.26 -19.97
CA ILE A 185 -43.69 -38.52 -20.65
C ILE A 185 -44.18 -39.67 -19.75
N SER A 186 -45.46 -40.00 -19.85
CA SER A 186 -46.04 -41.16 -19.17
C SER A 186 -45.66 -42.47 -19.87
N ALA A 187 -45.71 -43.60 -19.15
CA ALA A 187 -45.51 -44.94 -19.73
C ALA A 187 -46.50 -45.27 -20.88
N GLN A 188 -47.59 -44.51 -21.01
CA GLN A 188 -48.55 -44.62 -22.11
C GLN A 188 -48.01 -43.95 -23.39
N GLN A 189 -47.31 -42.83 -23.26
CA GLN A 189 -46.69 -42.10 -24.36
C GLN A 189 -45.43 -42.81 -24.87
N GLU A 190 -44.72 -43.58 -24.04
CA GLU A 190 -43.63 -44.45 -24.51
C GLU A 190 -44.15 -45.52 -25.50
N LYS A 191 -45.31 -46.13 -25.22
CA LYS A 191 -45.93 -47.11 -26.12
C LYS A 191 -46.39 -46.48 -27.44
N GLU A 192 -46.97 -45.27 -27.39
CA GLU A 192 -47.35 -44.52 -28.59
C GLU A 192 -46.13 -44.05 -29.39
N THR A 193 -45.06 -43.61 -28.71
CA THR A 193 -43.78 -43.27 -29.33
C THR A 193 -43.16 -44.47 -30.03
N ILE A 194 -43.13 -45.65 -29.37
CA ILE A 194 -42.65 -46.91 -29.97
C ILE A 194 -43.50 -47.27 -31.20
N ALA A 195 -44.83 -47.15 -31.12
CA ALA A 195 -45.71 -47.40 -32.26
C ALA A 195 -45.44 -46.43 -33.43
N LYS A 196 -45.14 -45.15 -33.13
CA LYS A 196 -44.76 -44.14 -34.10
C LYS A 196 -43.40 -44.45 -34.74
N CYS A 197 -42.40 -44.84 -33.95
CA CYS A 197 -41.11 -45.30 -34.46
C CYS A 197 -41.25 -46.53 -35.37
N ILE A 198 -42.12 -47.49 -35.02
CA ILE A 198 -42.43 -48.65 -35.88
C ILE A 198 -43.13 -48.19 -37.17
N ALA A 199 -44.03 -47.21 -37.10
CA ALA A 199 -44.69 -46.65 -38.28
C ALA A 199 -43.70 -45.92 -39.20
N ASP A 200 -42.80 -45.11 -38.65
CA ASP A 200 -41.74 -44.42 -39.37
C ASP A 200 -40.75 -45.41 -40.01
N LEU A 201 -40.35 -46.46 -39.29
CA LEU A 201 -39.53 -47.55 -39.83
C LEU A 201 -40.24 -48.30 -40.96
N LYS A 202 -41.55 -48.56 -40.84
CA LYS A 202 -42.34 -49.18 -41.91
C LYS A 202 -42.49 -48.26 -43.13
N LEU A 203 -42.61 -46.95 -42.94
CA LEU A 203 -42.62 -45.96 -44.02
C LEU A 203 -41.27 -45.91 -44.72
N LEU A 204 -40.16 -45.88 -43.96
CA LEU A 204 -38.80 -45.95 -44.51
C LEU A 204 -38.57 -47.26 -45.27
N ALA A 205 -39.07 -48.39 -44.76
CA ALA A 205 -38.98 -49.69 -45.43
C ALA A 205 -39.82 -49.76 -46.71
N LYS A 206 -41.05 -49.23 -46.72
CA LYS A 206 -41.85 -49.10 -47.95
C LYS A 206 -41.19 -48.18 -48.96
N LYS A 207 -40.59 -47.06 -48.51
CA LYS A 207 -39.82 -46.16 -49.37
C LYS A 207 -38.58 -46.85 -49.94
N ALA A 208 -37.92 -47.71 -49.16
CA ALA A 208 -36.79 -48.52 -49.61
C ALA A 208 -37.20 -49.65 -50.59
N GLN A 209 -38.39 -50.24 -50.44
CA GLN A 209 -38.93 -51.25 -51.37
C GLN A 209 -39.52 -50.64 -52.65
N ALA A 210 -39.99 -49.39 -52.59
CA ALA A 210 -40.46 -48.62 -53.74
C ALA A 210 -39.33 -47.92 -54.51
N GLN A 211 -38.11 -47.92 -53.97
CA GLN A 211 -36.92 -47.61 -54.74
C GLN A 211 -36.50 -48.88 -55.51
N PRO A 212 -36.44 -48.86 -56.85
CA PRO A 212 -35.85 -49.95 -57.59
C PRO A 212 -34.38 -50.05 -57.19
N VAL A 213 -33.99 -51.19 -56.61
CA VAL A 213 -32.62 -51.67 -56.66
C VAL A 213 -32.26 -51.71 -58.14
N MET A 214 -31.25 -50.94 -58.54
CA MET A 214 -30.60 -51.18 -59.84
C MET A 214 -30.01 -52.59 -59.86
#